data_AF-A0A2M7KYS7-F1
#
_entry.id   AF-A0A2M7KYS7-F1
#
_cell.length_a   1.000
_cell.length_b   1.000
_cell.length_c   1.000
_cell.angle_alpha   90.00
_cell.angle_beta   90.00
_cell.angle_gamma   90.00
#
_symmetry.space_group_name_H-M   'P 1'
#
loop_
_entity.id
_entity.type
_entity.pdbx_description
1 polymer ?
#
loop_
_entity_poly.entity_id
_entity_poly.type
_entity_poly.pdbx_seq_one_letter_code
_entity_poly.pdbx_strand_id
1 'polypeptide(L)'
;MSEANRHEAAPCGLYCGVCADRVEANECHGCGCDCGKCGGKRHADHCAIAKCAADKGRGSCAECDDLPRTRIIEFTFDPIWRPHERCIGNLRRRKKIGTEAWLIEQQAYWQDERARKAQLALHDKCAKQARELRETGTWTG
;
A
#
# COMPACT_ATOMS: atom_id res chain seq x y z
N MET A 1 -7.95 -23.63 -4.90
CA MET A 1 -7.02 -22.54 -4.54
C MET A 1 -7.52 -21.30 -5.26
N SER A 2 -8.18 -20.38 -4.55
CA SER A 2 -8.64 -19.13 -5.16
C SER A 2 -7.44 -18.36 -5.71
N GLU A 3 -7.54 -17.81 -6.91
CA GLU A 3 -6.56 -16.86 -7.45
C GLU A 3 -6.16 -15.88 -6.35
N ALA A 4 -4.87 -15.87 -5.98
CA ALA A 4 -4.35 -14.88 -5.04
C ALA A 4 -4.75 -13.51 -5.58
N ASN A 5 -5.52 -12.74 -4.81
CA ASN A 5 -6.14 -11.51 -5.27
C ASN A 5 -5.05 -10.48 -5.57
N ARG A 6 -4.56 -10.48 -6.81
CA ARG A 6 -3.48 -9.61 -7.32
C ARG A 6 -3.72 -8.13 -7.02
N HIS A 7 -4.98 -7.74 -6.81
CA HIS A 7 -5.37 -6.39 -6.43
C HIS A 7 -4.82 -5.96 -5.07
N GLU A 8 -4.49 -6.91 -4.19
CA GLU A 8 -3.96 -6.65 -2.85
C GLU A 8 -2.46 -6.32 -2.83
N ALA A 9 -1.74 -6.55 -3.92
CA ALA A 9 -0.30 -6.28 -4.03
C ALA A 9 -0.04 -4.89 -4.59
N ALA A 10 -0.04 -3.86 -3.74
CA ALA A 10 0.21 -2.49 -4.19
C ALA A 10 1.62 -2.34 -4.81
N PRO A 11 1.81 -1.46 -5.82
CA PRO A 11 3.11 -1.21 -6.42
C PRO A 11 4.17 -0.68 -5.44
N CYS A 12 3.75 -0.03 -4.36
CA CYS A 12 4.62 0.50 -3.30
C CYS A 12 5.05 -0.55 -2.26
N GLY A 13 4.51 -1.77 -2.31
CA GLY A 13 4.79 -2.83 -1.34
C GLY A 13 3.87 -2.87 -0.14
N LEU A 14 2.88 -1.98 -0.05
CA LEU A 14 1.77 -2.16 0.90
C LEU A 14 0.89 -3.33 0.48
N TYR A 15 0.30 -3.99 1.47
CA TYR A 15 -0.69 -5.02 1.28
C TYR A 15 -2.09 -4.43 1.52
N CYS A 16 -2.91 -4.32 0.46
CA CYS A 16 -4.22 -3.67 0.57
C CYS A 16 -5.24 -4.48 1.39
N GLY A 17 -4.96 -5.76 1.70
CA GLY A 17 -5.80 -6.57 2.59
C GLY A 17 -5.88 -6.08 4.03
N VAL A 18 -5.14 -5.02 4.40
CA VAL A 18 -5.24 -4.33 5.69
C VAL A 18 -5.37 -2.80 5.54
N CYS A 19 -5.85 -2.33 4.39
CA CYS A 19 -6.14 -0.92 4.15
C CYS A 19 -7.60 -0.62 4.52
N ALA A 20 -7.84 0.39 5.36
CA ALA A 20 -9.18 0.76 5.83
C ALA A 20 -10.14 1.08 4.68
N ASP A 21 -9.70 1.82 3.66
CA ASP A 21 -10.52 2.18 2.49
C ASP A 21 -11.03 0.94 1.72
N ARG A 22 -10.27 -0.16 1.76
CA ARG A 22 -10.66 -1.43 1.13
C ARG A 22 -11.51 -2.29 2.07
N VAL A 23 -11.07 -2.48 3.32
CA VAL A 23 -11.63 -3.53 4.19
C VAL A 23 -12.74 -3.04 5.11
N GLU A 24 -12.78 -1.75 5.43
CA GLU A 24 -13.82 -1.14 6.27
C GLU A 24 -14.78 -0.30 5.43
N ALA A 25 -14.26 0.60 4.59
CA ALA A 25 -15.10 1.50 3.78
C ALA A 25 -15.62 0.84 2.48
N ASN A 26 -14.97 -0.22 2.02
CA ASN A 26 -15.30 -0.92 0.77
C ASN A 26 -15.37 0.00 -0.47
N GLU A 27 -14.56 1.06 -0.48
CA GLU A 27 -14.52 2.04 -1.58
C GLU A 27 -13.53 1.64 -2.68
N CYS A 28 -12.55 0.80 -2.35
CA CYS A 28 -11.46 0.41 -3.21
C CYS A 28 -11.29 -1.11 -3.23
N HIS A 29 -11.04 -1.70 -4.40
CA HIS A 29 -10.77 -3.13 -4.52
C HIS A 29 -9.30 -3.52 -4.30
N GLY A 30 -8.42 -2.52 -4.12
CA GLY A 30 -6.97 -2.66 -3.98
C GLY A 30 -6.20 -1.97 -5.10
N CYS A 31 -4.95 -1.59 -4.84
CA CYS A 31 -4.13 -0.80 -5.77
C CYS A 31 -3.75 -1.55 -7.05
N GLY A 32 -3.86 -2.87 -7.09
CA GLY A 32 -3.65 -3.66 -8.31
C GLY A 32 -4.91 -3.86 -9.15
N CYS A 33 -6.07 -3.28 -8.76
CA CYS A 33 -7.33 -3.44 -9.47
C CYS A 33 -7.37 -2.60 -10.75
N ASP A 34 -7.87 -3.19 -11.83
CA ASP A 34 -8.02 -2.61 -13.16
C ASP A 34 -9.49 -2.35 -13.56
N CYS A 35 -10.45 -2.49 -12.63
CA CYS A 35 -11.88 -2.35 -12.95
C CYS A 35 -12.30 -0.93 -13.40
N GLY A 36 -11.44 0.07 -13.17
CA GLY A 36 -11.66 1.46 -13.57
C GLY A 36 -12.77 2.21 -12.84
N LYS A 37 -13.50 1.55 -11.93
CA LYS A 37 -14.74 2.07 -11.31
C LYS A 37 -14.66 2.27 -9.80
N CYS A 38 -13.66 1.70 -9.12
CA CYS A 38 -13.49 1.86 -7.66
C CYS A 38 -12.58 3.04 -7.30
N GLY A 39 -12.52 3.38 -6.02
CA GLY A 39 -11.65 4.43 -5.46
C GLY A 39 -10.16 4.21 -5.76
N GLY A 40 -9.74 2.98 -6.07
CA GLY A 40 -8.38 2.65 -6.46
C GLY A 40 -7.91 3.37 -7.73
N LYS A 41 -8.80 3.57 -8.72
CA LYS A 41 -8.46 4.32 -9.94
C LYS A 41 -8.19 5.79 -9.62
N ARG A 42 -9.07 6.44 -8.86
CA ARG A 42 -8.89 7.83 -8.43
C ARG A 42 -7.59 8.00 -7.64
N HIS A 43 -7.30 7.07 -6.72
CA HIS A 43 -6.05 7.08 -5.97
C HIS A 43 -4.83 6.95 -6.91
N ALA A 44 -4.84 5.99 -7.83
CA ALA A 44 -3.75 5.78 -8.79
C ALA A 44 -3.48 7.01 -9.66
N ASP A 45 -4.53 7.76 -10.03
CA ASP A 45 -4.43 8.99 -10.82
C ASP A 45 -3.69 10.13 -10.09
N HIS A 46 -3.55 10.05 -8.77
CA HIS A 46 -2.79 11.03 -7.97
C HIS A 46 -1.53 10.43 -7.33
N CYS A 47 -1.33 9.11 -7.39
CA CYS A 47 -0.20 8.43 -6.77
C CYS A 47 1.05 8.42 -7.67
N ALA A 48 2.08 9.16 -7.26
CA ALA A 48 3.36 9.24 -7.98
C ALA A 48 4.08 7.88 -8.10
N ILE A 49 3.86 6.95 -7.16
CA ILE A 49 4.44 5.60 -7.22
C ILE A 49 3.72 4.75 -8.26
N ALA A 50 2.38 4.78 -8.29
CA ALA A 50 1.57 4.03 -9.26
C ALA A 50 1.86 4.50 -10.69
N LYS A 51 1.92 5.83 -10.91
CA LYS A 51 2.29 6.41 -12.21
C LYS A 51 3.69 5.96 -12.66
N CYS A 52 4.68 6.07 -11.78
CA CYS A 52 6.05 5.63 -12.08
C CYS A 52 6.12 4.13 -12.44
N ALA A 53 5.35 3.28 -11.77
CA ALA A 53 5.28 1.86 -12.11
C ALA A 53 4.67 1.64 -13.50
N ALA A 54 3.53 2.30 -13.78
CA ALA A 54 2.85 2.24 -15.07
C ALA A 54 3.73 2.77 -16.23
N ASP A 55 4.37 3.93 -16.07
CA ASP A 55 5.25 4.55 -17.08
C ASP A 55 6.45 3.65 -17.44
N LYS A 56 6.90 2.83 -16.49
CA LYS A 56 7.99 1.86 -16.69
C LYS A 56 7.51 0.47 -17.13
N GLY A 57 6.21 0.27 -17.33
CA GLY A 57 5.62 -1.03 -17.66
C GLY A 57 5.80 -2.07 -16.56
N ARG A 58 5.84 -1.65 -15.28
CA ARG A 58 6.10 -2.51 -14.13
C ARG A 58 4.86 -2.65 -13.25
N GLY A 59 4.64 -3.84 -12.70
CA GLY A 59 3.58 -4.10 -11.73
C GLY A 59 3.95 -3.67 -10.31
N SER A 60 5.24 -3.43 -10.06
CA SER A 60 5.76 -3.17 -8.72
C SER A 60 7.11 -2.48 -8.70
N CYS A 61 7.38 -1.75 -7.61
CA CYS A 61 8.73 -1.30 -7.30
C CYS A 61 9.68 -2.47 -6.98
N ALA A 62 9.17 -3.67 -6.67
CA ALA A 62 9.99 -4.87 -6.46
C ALA A 62 10.71 -5.34 -7.73
N GLU A 63 10.17 -4.99 -8.91
CA GLU A 63 10.75 -5.27 -10.23
C GLU A 63 11.86 -4.27 -10.59
N CYS A 64 12.23 -3.38 -9.68
CA CYS A 64 13.28 -2.40 -9.92
C CYS A 64 14.65 -2.90 -9.46
N ASP A 65 15.65 -2.74 -10.32
CA ASP A 65 17.04 -3.09 -10.03
C ASP A 65 17.62 -2.21 -8.93
N ASP A 66 17.23 -0.93 -8.92
CA ASP A 66 17.65 0.14 -8.01
C ASP A 66 16.78 0.26 -6.74
N LEU A 67 16.12 -0.81 -6.31
CA LEU A 67 15.32 -0.80 -5.07
C LEU A 67 16.23 -0.79 -3.81
N PRO A 68 15.99 0.09 -2.81
CA PRO A 68 14.95 1.13 -2.75
C PRO A 68 15.39 2.46 -3.36
N ARG A 69 14.53 3.06 -4.19
CA ARG A 69 14.71 4.43 -4.70
C ARG A 69 14.29 5.48 -3.67
N THR A 70 14.81 6.71 -3.79
CA THR A 70 14.48 7.86 -2.94
C THR A 70 12.98 8.02 -2.69
N ARG A 71 12.15 7.96 -3.72
CA ARG A 71 10.68 8.06 -3.58
C ARG A 71 10.06 6.98 -2.67
N ILE A 72 10.59 5.76 -2.68
CA ILE A 72 10.13 4.69 -1.80
C ILE A 72 10.65 4.89 -0.38
N ILE A 73 11.87 5.42 -0.22
CA ILE A 73 12.43 5.78 1.08
C ILE A 73 11.56 6.87 1.73
N GLU A 74 11.30 7.97 1.03
CA GLU A 74 10.43 9.06 1.48
C GLU A 74 9.03 8.57 1.85
N PHE A 75 8.42 7.76 0.98
CA PHE A 75 7.11 7.17 1.25
C PHE A 75 7.10 6.27 2.49
N THR A 76 8.15 5.47 2.70
CA THR A 76 8.27 4.53 3.83
C THR A 76 8.47 5.26 5.16
N PHE A 77 9.22 6.37 5.14
CA PHE A 77 9.55 7.16 6.32
C PHE A 77 8.71 8.44 6.43
N ASP A 78 7.48 8.41 5.92
CA ASP A 78 6.51 9.47 6.11
C ASP A 78 6.26 9.70 7.62
N PRO A 79 6.37 10.95 8.12
CA PRO A 79 6.28 11.24 9.55
C PRO A 79 4.87 11.02 10.13
N ILE A 80 3.85 11.00 9.29
CA ILE A 80 2.44 10.82 9.68
C ILE A 80 2.04 9.37 9.44
N TRP A 81 2.32 8.84 8.25
CA TRP A 81 1.86 7.55 7.80
C TRP A 81 2.77 6.40 8.21
N ARG A 82 2.83 6.15 9.52
CA ARG A 82 3.55 5.00 10.11
C ARG A 82 3.22 3.63 9.50
N PRO A 83 1.99 3.32 9.03
CA PRO A 83 1.71 2.11 8.26
C PRO A 83 2.64 1.86 7.06
N HIS A 84 3.28 2.90 6.51
CA HIS A 84 4.19 2.79 5.38
C HIS A 84 5.55 2.18 5.73
N GLU A 85 5.92 2.06 7.01
CA GLU A 85 7.24 1.56 7.44
C GLU A 85 7.59 0.17 6.86
N ARG A 86 6.56 -0.63 6.53
CA ARG A 86 6.70 -2.00 6.01
C ARG A 86 7.04 -2.06 4.52
N CYS A 87 6.92 -0.95 3.78
CA CYS A 87 7.02 -0.94 2.31
C CYS A 87 8.34 -1.51 1.80
N ILE A 88 9.49 -1.01 2.27
CA ILE A 88 10.81 -1.49 1.79
C ILE A 88 11.01 -2.97 2.13
N GLY A 89 10.64 -3.39 3.34
CA GLY A 89 10.72 -4.79 3.76
C GLY A 89 9.89 -5.70 2.85
N ASN A 90 8.64 -5.30 2.57
CA ASN A 90 7.74 -6.00 1.69
C ASN A 90 8.24 -6.04 0.24
N LEU A 91 8.75 -4.92 -0.30
CA LEU A 91 9.30 -4.88 -1.66
C LEU A 91 10.52 -5.79 -1.79
N ARG A 92 11.42 -5.83 -0.80
CA ARG A 92 12.56 -6.74 -0.78
C ARG A 92 12.12 -8.19 -0.68
N ARG A 93 11.13 -8.52 0.17
CA ARG A 93 10.56 -9.87 0.27
C ARG A 93 9.93 -10.28 -1.06
N ARG A 94 9.06 -9.44 -1.62
CA ARG A 94 8.40 -9.64 -2.91
C ARG A 94 9.38 -9.82 -4.07
N LYS A 95 10.50 -9.08 -4.10
CA LYS A 95 11.58 -9.26 -5.08
C LYS A 95 12.24 -10.64 -4.95
N LYS A 96 12.42 -11.12 -3.72
CA LYS A 96 13.08 -12.41 -3.43
C LYS A 96 12.21 -13.62 -3.76
N ILE A 97 10.92 -13.58 -3.45
CA ILE A 97 10.03 -14.77 -3.52
C ILE A 97 8.95 -14.67 -4.62
N GLY A 98 8.87 -13.53 -5.31
CA GLY A 98 7.79 -13.26 -6.25
C GLY A 98 6.52 -12.72 -5.58
N THR A 99 5.64 -12.13 -6.38
CA THR A 99 4.41 -11.49 -5.91
C THR A 99 3.41 -12.48 -5.31
N GLU A 100 3.24 -13.64 -5.95
CA GLU A 100 2.24 -14.64 -5.54
C GLU A 100 2.57 -15.24 -4.17
N ALA A 101 3.81 -15.69 -3.98
CA ALA A 101 4.26 -16.21 -2.69
C ALA A 101 4.20 -15.14 -1.59
N TRP A 102 4.56 -13.89 -1.92
CA TRP A 102 4.44 -12.78 -0.97
C TRP A 102 2.98 -12.48 -0.59
N LEU A 103 2.03 -12.55 -1.53
CA LEU A 103 0.60 -12.40 -1.22
C LEU A 103 0.10 -13.48 -0.26
N ILE A 104 0.51 -14.74 -0.47
CA ILE A 104 0.18 -15.84 0.44
C ILE A 104 0.74 -15.56 1.85
N GLU A 105 1.99 -15.10 1.95
CA GLU A 105 2.59 -14.71 3.23
C GLU A 105 1.83 -13.58 3.94
N GLN A 106 1.45 -12.54 3.19
CA GLN A 106 0.68 -11.43 3.76
C GLN A 106 -0.70 -11.89 4.22
N GLN A 107 -1.40 -12.68 3.40
CA GLN A 107 -2.71 -13.22 3.75
C GLN A 107 -2.65 -14.07 5.01
N ALA A 108 -1.63 -14.91 5.16
CA ALA A 108 -1.40 -15.72 6.36
C ALA A 108 -1.04 -14.86 7.58
N TYR A 109 -0.11 -13.91 7.44
CA TYR A 109 0.32 -13.03 8.54
C TYR A 109 -0.85 -12.21 9.10
N TRP A 110 -1.73 -11.70 8.23
CA TRP A 110 -2.86 -10.87 8.62
C TRP A 110 -4.14 -11.67 8.98
N GLN A 111 -4.07 -13.00 9.08
CA GLN A 111 -5.12 -13.80 9.73
C GLN A 111 -5.18 -13.55 11.24
N ASP A 112 -4.08 -13.12 11.86
CA ASP A 112 -4.08 -12.69 13.26
C ASP A 112 -4.97 -11.45 13.40
N GLU A 113 -6.16 -11.65 13.97
CA GLU A 113 -7.15 -10.60 14.14
C GLU A 113 -6.64 -9.47 15.05
N ARG A 114 -5.82 -9.77 16.06
CA ARG A 114 -5.24 -8.77 16.95
C ARG A 114 -4.28 -7.88 16.17
N ALA A 115 -3.39 -8.48 15.38
CA ALA A 115 -2.46 -7.73 14.54
C ALA A 115 -3.21 -6.89 13.50
N ARG A 116 -4.22 -7.46 12.84
CA ARG A 116 -5.03 -6.76 11.84
C ARG A 116 -5.79 -5.57 12.44
N LYS A 117 -6.44 -5.74 13.59
CA LYS A 117 -7.14 -4.65 14.30
C LYS A 117 -6.18 -3.55 14.72
N ALA A 118 -4.99 -3.90 15.23
CA ALA A 118 -3.98 -2.91 15.60
C ALA A 118 -3.50 -2.09 14.39
N GLN A 119 -3.34 -2.73 13.23
CA GLN A 119 -2.97 -2.05 11.98
C GLN A 119 -4.05 -1.07 11.51
N LEU A 120 -5.33 -1.47 11.54
CA LEU A 120 -6.45 -0.59 11.16
C LEU A 120 -6.61 0.58 12.14
N ALA A 121 -6.48 0.35 13.44
CA ALA A 121 -6.49 1.41 14.44
C ALA A 121 -5.33 2.40 14.27
N LEU A 122 -4.14 1.90 13.90
CA LEU A 122 -3.00 2.75 13.57
C LEU A 122 -3.29 3.60 12.32
N HIS A 123 -3.88 3.02 11.29
CA HIS A 123 -4.27 3.73 10.08
C HIS A 123 -5.27 4.87 10.40
N ASP A 124 -6.33 4.59 11.16
CA ASP A 124 -7.30 5.61 11.58
C ASP A 124 -6.65 6.74 12.38
N LYS A 125 -5.74 6.41 13.31
CA LYS A 125 -4.99 7.41 14.07
C LYS A 125 -4.16 8.32 13.15
N CYS A 126 -3.44 7.75 12.18
CA CYS A 126 -2.65 8.49 11.21
C CYS A 126 -3.55 9.36 10.32
N ALA A 127 -4.71 8.83 9.89
CA ALA A 127 -5.67 9.58 9.09
C ALA A 127 -6.27 10.79 9.83
N LYS A 128 -6.56 10.64 11.13
CA LYS A 128 -7.00 11.75 12.00
C LYS A 128 -5.93 12.83 12.11
N GLN A 129 -4.70 12.43 12.44
CA GLN A 129 -3.56 13.34 12.52
C GLN A 129 -3.31 14.07 11.19
N ALA A 130 -3.38 13.37 10.05
CA ALA A 130 -3.22 13.98 8.73
C ALA A 130 -4.30 15.03 8.45
N ARG A 131 -5.55 14.81 8.87
CA ARG A 131 -6.63 15.80 8.73
C ARG A 131 -6.39 17.03 9.59
N GLU A 132 -6.04 16.85 10.87
CA GLU A 132 -5.73 17.95 11.80
C GLU A 132 -4.58 18.83 11.29
N LEU A 133 -3.51 18.22 10.77
CA LEU A 133 -2.36 18.96 10.23
C LEU A 133 -2.72 19.75 8.95
N ARG A 134 -3.61 19.21 8.10
CA ARG A 134 -4.14 19.93 6.93
C ARG A 134 -4.99 21.12 7.34
N GLU A 135 -5.88 20.94 8.32
CA GLU A 135 -6.77 21.98 8.82
C GLU A 135 -6.00 23.13 9.49
N THR A 136 -4.91 22.82 10.18
CA THR A 136 -4.04 23.82 10.82
C THR A 136 -3.00 24.45 9.88
N GLY A 137 -2.94 24.03 8.61
CA GLY A 137 -1.97 24.51 7.63
C GLY A 137 -0.53 24.09 7.91
N THR A 138 -0.31 23.14 8.81
CA THR A 138 1.01 22.67 9.25
C THR A 138 1.57 21.53 8.39
N TRP A 139 0.77 21.03 7.43
CA TRP A 139 1.20 20.02 6.45
C TRP A 139 0.45 20.17 5.12
N THR A 140 1.19 20.27 4.00
CA THR A 140 0.62 20.47 2.65
C THR A 140 0.56 19.21 1.79
N GLY A 141 0.93 18.04 2.32
CA GLY A 141 0.95 16.78 1.56
C GLY A 141 2.35 16.37 1.15
#